data_AF-A0A6J1RJJ2-F1
#
_entry.id   AF-A0A6J1RJJ2-F1
#
_cell.length_a   1.000
_cell.length_b   1.000
_cell.length_c   1.000
_cell.angle_alpha   90.00
_cell.angle_beta   90.00
_cell.angle_gamma   90.00
#
_symmetry.space_group_name_H-M   'P 1'
#
loop_
_entity.id
_entity.type
_entity.pdbx_description
1 polymer ?
#
loop_
_entity_poly.entity_id
_entity_poly.type
_entity_poly.pdbx_seq_one_letter_code
_entity_poly.pdbx_strand_id
1 'polypeptide(L)'
;YDRLKKEQPNFSTKIIMIEADLSKLDLGLSQESRERLLDTNVIFHLAATVRFNEAIRIAVNINVRGTKQLLLIAKEMPNLKVFVYVSTAFAYCVHNFIEERYYPPPIKTDKILTLLDILDDEKLDKFTPTLIGKWPNSYAYTKAIAEDTVRQYSVGIPTCIVRPSIVTSTAESPVEGWINNVYGAMGVVVGCALGLLRTLHIDLENAADIVPADYVISHFIAASWDTAKRKNTLLSIENANPDVPETERALIYNYVSICQNPITWRRFTKLNELYGTQVPSIHFLWYYFFFPSKHKFVHDVCTIFLHLIPAIITDTVLFLSGRKPM
;
A
#
# COMPACT_ATOMS: atom_id res chain seq x y z
N TYR A 1 -12.22 18.16 -9.78
CA TYR A 1 -13.56 17.57 -9.57
C TYR A 1 -14.64 18.16 -10.47
N ASP A 2 -14.32 19.06 -11.41
CA ASP A 2 -15.36 19.74 -12.21
C ASP A 2 -16.11 18.81 -13.14
N ARG A 3 -15.42 17.82 -13.71
CA ARG A 3 -16.05 16.73 -14.48
C ARG A 3 -17.11 15.99 -13.63
N LEU A 4 -16.77 15.56 -12.42
CA LEU A 4 -17.70 14.88 -11.51
C LEU A 4 -18.90 15.76 -11.15
N LYS A 5 -18.67 17.05 -10.87
CA LYS A 5 -19.76 18.02 -10.60
C LYS A 5 -20.70 18.18 -11.80
N LYS A 6 -20.16 18.13 -13.03
CA LYS A 6 -20.95 18.21 -14.26
C LYS A 6 -21.75 16.94 -14.54
N GLU A 7 -21.13 15.77 -14.38
CA GLU A 7 -21.74 14.47 -14.69
C GLU A 7 -22.68 13.96 -13.60
N GLN A 8 -22.41 14.30 -12.32
CA GLN A 8 -23.20 13.91 -11.16
C GLN A 8 -23.38 15.11 -10.21
N PRO A 9 -24.25 16.09 -10.53
CA PRO A 9 -24.37 17.34 -9.77
C PRO A 9 -24.65 17.15 -8.27
N ASN A 10 -25.40 16.09 -7.93
CA ASN A 10 -25.78 15.76 -6.55
C ASN A 10 -24.90 14.67 -5.92
N PHE A 11 -23.68 14.43 -6.41
CA PHE A 11 -22.83 13.36 -5.88
C PHE A 11 -22.55 13.50 -4.37
N SER A 12 -22.48 14.73 -3.86
CA SER A 12 -22.22 15.02 -2.45
C SER A 12 -23.31 14.49 -1.53
N THR A 13 -24.56 14.38 -1.98
CA THR A 13 -25.65 13.83 -1.15
C THR A 13 -25.52 12.31 -0.95
N LYS A 14 -24.67 11.65 -1.74
CA LYS A 14 -24.33 10.23 -1.60
C LYS A 14 -23.10 9.99 -0.72
N ILE A 15 -22.42 11.05 -0.30
CA ILE A 15 -21.19 10.97 0.52
C ILE A 15 -21.55 11.26 1.96
N ILE A 16 -21.22 10.31 2.84
CA ILE A 16 -21.34 10.47 4.29
C ILE A 16 -19.93 10.31 4.85
N MET A 17 -19.48 11.32 5.60
CA MET A 17 -18.18 11.27 6.28
C MET A 17 -18.36 10.64 7.65
N ILE A 18 -17.53 9.64 7.95
CA ILE A 18 -17.46 9.00 9.27
C ILE A 18 -16.03 9.16 9.76
N GLU A 19 -15.87 9.75 10.93
CA GLU A 19 -14.57 9.89 11.59
C GLU A 19 -14.22 8.58 12.29
N ALA A 20 -13.04 8.04 12.00
CA ALA A 20 -12.53 6.81 12.58
C ALA A 20 -11.00 6.83 12.61
N ASP A 21 -10.41 6.13 13.57
CA ASP A 21 -8.98 5.96 13.78
C ASP A 21 -8.67 4.49 14.09
N LEU A 22 -8.04 3.81 13.14
CA LEU A 22 -7.68 2.39 13.24
C LEU A 22 -6.68 2.09 14.36
N SER A 23 -6.01 3.11 14.93
CA SER A 23 -5.10 2.94 16.06
C SER A 23 -5.83 2.88 17.41
N LYS A 24 -7.09 3.32 17.47
CA LYS A 24 -7.89 3.40 18.71
C LYS A 24 -8.72 2.14 18.94
N LEU A 25 -9.23 1.98 20.16
CA LEU A 25 -10.24 0.97 20.48
C LEU A 25 -11.55 1.29 19.75
N ASP A 26 -12.22 0.24 19.26
CA ASP A 26 -13.45 0.33 18.46
C ASP A 26 -13.35 1.33 17.28
N LEU A 27 -12.16 1.42 16.68
CA LEU A 27 -11.82 2.37 15.62
C LEU A 27 -12.08 3.84 15.99
N GLY A 28 -12.22 4.19 17.28
CA GLY A 28 -12.57 5.53 17.73
C GLY A 28 -13.94 6.03 17.25
N LEU A 29 -14.85 5.12 16.87
CA LEU A 29 -16.17 5.46 16.35
C LEU A 29 -17.10 6.01 17.44
N SER A 30 -17.95 6.96 17.07
CA SER A 30 -19.14 7.28 17.87
C SER A 30 -20.20 6.18 17.72
N GLN A 31 -21.12 6.07 18.69
CA GLN A 31 -22.23 5.12 18.62
C GLN A 31 -23.07 5.33 17.34
N GLU A 32 -23.37 6.59 16.98
CA GLU A 32 -24.09 6.95 15.76
C GLU A 32 -23.33 6.48 14.50
N SER A 33 -22.02 6.69 14.45
CA SER A 33 -21.18 6.25 13.34
C SER A 33 -21.17 4.73 13.21
N ARG A 34 -21.10 4.03 14.34
CA ARG A 34 -21.15 2.57 14.38
C ARG A 34 -22.48 2.05 13.84
N GLU A 35 -23.60 2.61 14.28
CA GLU A 35 -24.94 2.26 13.77
C GLU A 35 -25.06 2.53 12.28
N ARG A 36 -24.53 3.66 11.79
CA ARG A 36 -24.51 3.97 10.36
C ARG A 36 -23.72 2.96 9.55
N LEU A 37 -22.59 2.48 10.07
CA LEU A 37 -21.75 1.47 9.42
C LEU A 37 -22.46 0.12 9.31
N LEU A 38 -23.34 -0.25 10.25
CA LEU A 38 -24.05 -1.53 10.21
C LEU A 38 -24.97 -1.67 8.97
N ASP A 39 -25.39 -0.55 8.38
CA ASP A 39 -26.18 -0.51 7.14
C ASP A 39 -25.31 -0.62 5.86
N THR A 40 -24.05 -1.06 5.97
CA THR A 40 -23.14 -1.20 4.82
C THR A 40 -23.35 -2.53 4.08
N ASN A 41 -23.39 -2.47 2.75
CA ASN A 41 -23.45 -3.67 1.89
C ASN A 41 -22.08 -4.12 1.38
N VAL A 42 -21.13 -3.21 1.16
CA VAL A 42 -19.84 -3.51 0.53
C VAL A 42 -18.76 -2.71 1.26
N ILE A 43 -17.71 -3.39 1.71
CA ILE A 43 -16.55 -2.75 2.33
C ILE A 43 -15.35 -2.87 1.40
N PHE A 44 -14.70 -1.75 1.12
CA PHE A 44 -13.35 -1.69 0.56
C PHE A 44 -12.40 -1.19 1.63
N HIS A 45 -11.68 -2.11 2.29
CA HIS A 45 -10.73 -1.77 3.35
C HIS A 45 -9.34 -1.49 2.75
N LEU A 46 -9.07 -0.21 2.50
CA LEU A 46 -7.80 0.32 1.97
C LEU A 46 -6.92 0.96 3.05
N ALA A 47 -7.46 1.20 4.26
CA ALA A 47 -6.77 1.97 5.28
C ALA A 47 -5.54 1.19 5.81
N ALA A 48 -4.37 1.83 5.73
CA ALA A 48 -3.11 1.29 6.19
C ALA A 48 -2.09 2.42 6.40
N THR A 49 -1.13 2.23 7.30
CA THR A 49 0.15 2.94 7.19
C THR A 49 1.01 2.24 6.14
N VAL A 50 1.48 3.03 5.17
CA VAL A 50 2.29 2.58 4.02
C VAL A 50 3.76 2.99 4.13
N ARG A 51 4.16 3.53 5.29
CA ARG A 51 5.54 3.95 5.55
C ARG A 51 6.42 2.72 5.80
N PHE A 52 7.54 2.62 5.10
CA PHE A 52 8.44 1.47 5.20
C PHE A 52 9.24 1.43 6.52
N ASN A 53 9.38 2.56 7.20
CA ASN A 53 10.10 2.70 8.46
C ASN A 53 9.17 3.10 9.63
N GLU A 54 7.89 2.76 9.55
CA GLU A 54 6.95 3.01 10.64
C GLU A 54 7.34 2.19 11.88
N ALA A 55 7.21 2.79 13.06
CA ALA A 55 7.39 2.08 14.33
C ALA A 55 6.45 0.87 14.39
N ILE A 56 6.97 -0.28 14.83
CA ILE A 56 6.24 -1.55 14.68
C ILE A 56 4.91 -1.55 15.46
N ARG A 57 4.84 -0.87 16.61
CA ARG A 57 3.59 -0.72 17.36
C ARG A 57 2.52 -0.01 16.54
N ILE A 58 2.88 1.11 15.93
CA ILE A 58 1.97 1.92 15.11
C ILE A 58 1.54 1.09 13.89
N ALA A 59 2.50 0.48 13.20
CA ALA A 59 2.23 -0.34 12.02
C ALA A 59 1.28 -1.51 12.30
N VAL A 60 1.51 -2.26 13.38
CA VAL A 60 0.66 -3.38 13.77
C VAL A 60 -0.71 -2.89 14.26
N ASN A 61 -0.78 -1.83 15.07
CA ASN A 61 -2.08 -1.31 15.52
C ASN A 61 -2.96 -0.87 14.35
N ILE A 62 -2.41 -0.14 13.37
CA ILE A 62 -3.18 0.31 12.21
C ILE A 62 -3.50 -0.87 11.28
N ASN A 63 -2.48 -1.58 10.78
CA ASN A 63 -2.65 -2.54 9.69
C ASN A 63 -3.25 -3.88 10.17
N VAL A 64 -3.01 -4.27 11.43
CA VAL A 64 -3.42 -5.58 11.98
C VAL A 64 -4.59 -5.43 12.96
N ARG A 65 -4.44 -4.65 14.03
CA ARG A 65 -5.50 -4.48 15.06
C ARG A 65 -6.73 -3.78 14.49
N GLY A 66 -6.54 -2.68 13.74
CA GLY A 66 -7.62 -1.97 13.07
C GLY A 66 -8.37 -2.85 12.05
N THR A 67 -7.64 -3.66 11.27
CA THR A 67 -8.24 -4.65 10.36
C THR A 67 -9.06 -5.69 11.12
N LYS A 68 -8.54 -6.22 12.24
CA LYS A 68 -9.26 -7.16 13.10
C LYS A 68 -10.57 -6.54 13.62
N GLN A 69 -10.53 -5.31 14.13
CA GLN A 69 -11.72 -4.62 14.64
C GLN A 69 -12.77 -4.38 13.54
N LEU A 70 -12.34 -3.92 12.36
CA LEU A 70 -13.27 -3.70 11.25
C LEU A 70 -13.91 -4.99 10.75
N LEU A 71 -13.18 -6.11 10.74
CA LEU A 71 -13.74 -7.43 10.43
C LEU A 71 -14.77 -7.88 11.46
N LEU A 72 -14.54 -7.61 12.76
CA LEU A 72 -15.51 -7.91 13.81
C LEU A 72 -16.79 -7.08 13.63
N ILE A 73 -16.68 -5.79 13.33
CA ILE A 73 -17.85 -4.94 13.00
C ILE A 73 -18.55 -5.45 11.73
N ALA A 74 -17.80 -5.85 10.71
CA ALA A 74 -18.35 -6.37 9.46
C ALA A 74 -19.21 -7.63 9.66
N LYS A 75 -18.91 -8.47 10.67
CA LYS A 75 -19.75 -9.62 11.02
C LYS A 75 -21.12 -9.25 11.58
N GLU A 76 -21.24 -8.07 12.17
CA GLU A 76 -22.51 -7.57 12.72
C GLU A 76 -23.40 -6.94 11.62
N MET A 77 -22.89 -6.78 10.39
CA MET A 77 -23.62 -6.15 9.30
C MET A 77 -24.62 -7.12 8.64
N PRO A 78 -25.94 -6.93 8.81
CA PRO A 78 -26.94 -7.90 8.33
C PRO A 78 -26.99 -8.01 6.81
N ASN A 79 -26.64 -6.93 6.09
CA ASN A 79 -26.77 -6.84 4.64
C ASN A 79 -25.43 -6.90 3.89
N LEU A 80 -24.36 -7.34 4.55
CA LEU A 80 -23.03 -7.40 3.94
C LEU A 80 -22.99 -8.40 2.78
N LYS A 81 -22.59 -7.90 1.61
CA LYS A 81 -22.40 -8.66 0.38
C LYS A 81 -20.96 -9.08 0.21
N VAL A 82 -19.99 -8.22 0.53
CA VAL A 82 -18.56 -8.53 0.43
C VAL A 82 -17.70 -7.60 1.26
N PHE A 83 -16.64 -8.16 1.85
CA PHE A 83 -15.51 -7.44 2.44
C PHE A 83 -14.28 -7.60 1.54
N VAL A 84 -13.76 -6.49 1.02
CA VAL A 84 -12.54 -6.47 0.19
C VAL A 84 -11.41 -5.92 1.03
N TYR A 85 -10.39 -6.74 1.30
CA TYR A 85 -9.15 -6.29 1.92
C TYR A 85 -8.10 -5.96 0.86
N VAL A 86 -7.54 -4.76 0.90
CA VAL A 86 -6.45 -4.38 0.00
C VAL A 86 -5.11 -4.61 0.70
N SER A 87 -4.42 -5.65 0.24
CA SER A 87 -3.05 -5.98 0.61
C SER A 87 -2.06 -5.41 -0.41
N THR A 88 -0.98 -6.11 -0.71
CA THR A 88 0.01 -5.76 -1.72
C THR A 88 0.66 -7.03 -2.26
N ALA A 89 1.04 -7.03 -3.54
CA ALA A 89 1.80 -8.12 -4.16
C ALA A 89 3.13 -8.40 -3.43
N PHE A 90 3.63 -7.44 -2.65
CA PHE A 90 4.88 -7.54 -1.90
C PHE A 90 4.72 -8.05 -0.46
N ALA A 91 3.50 -8.40 -0.01
CA ALA A 91 3.28 -8.87 1.36
C ALA A 91 4.12 -10.12 1.66
N TYR A 92 4.33 -10.98 0.66
CA TYR A 92 5.11 -12.21 0.77
C TYR A 92 6.38 -12.17 -0.08
N CYS A 93 7.01 -10.99 -0.24
CA CYS A 93 8.25 -10.77 -1.00
C CYS A 93 9.48 -11.53 -0.49
N VAL A 94 9.36 -12.29 0.60
CA VAL A 94 10.36 -13.26 1.06
C VAL A 94 10.37 -14.55 0.24
N HIS A 95 9.34 -14.76 -0.59
CA HIS A 95 9.24 -15.86 -1.55
C HIS A 95 9.58 -15.37 -2.97
N ASN A 96 10.19 -16.24 -3.77
CA ASN A 96 10.53 -15.93 -5.16
C ASN A 96 9.31 -15.88 -6.09
N PHE A 97 8.27 -16.67 -5.78
CA PHE A 97 7.04 -16.76 -6.54
C PHE A 97 5.84 -16.64 -5.61
N ILE A 98 4.99 -15.66 -5.89
CA ILE A 98 3.81 -15.33 -5.07
C ILE A 98 2.56 -15.59 -5.91
N GLU A 99 1.88 -16.69 -5.60
CA GLU A 99 0.65 -17.13 -6.23
C GLU A 99 -0.57 -16.57 -5.48
N GLU A 100 -1.75 -16.70 -6.08
CA GLU A 100 -3.05 -16.36 -5.49
C GLU A 100 -3.49 -17.40 -4.46
N ARG A 101 -2.65 -17.58 -3.43
CA ARG A 101 -2.91 -18.50 -2.32
C ARG A 101 -2.45 -17.90 -1.00
N TYR A 102 -2.86 -18.56 0.08
CA TYR A 102 -2.37 -18.25 1.41
C TYR A 102 -0.93 -18.71 1.61
N TYR A 103 -0.21 -17.89 2.36
CA TYR A 103 1.13 -18.20 2.84
C TYR A 103 1.14 -18.08 4.37
N PRO A 104 1.92 -18.92 5.08
CA PRO A 104 2.07 -18.79 6.52
C PRO A 104 2.53 -17.38 6.89
N PRO A 105 1.87 -16.69 7.85
CA PRO A 105 2.31 -15.38 8.28
C PRO A 105 3.64 -15.47 9.04
N PRO A 106 4.42 -14.38 9.13
CA PRO A 106 5.62 -14.36 9.96
C PRO A 106 5.32 -14.63 11.44
N ILE A 107 4.16 -14.15 11.90
CA ILE A 107 3.62 -14.39 13.25
C ILE A 107 2.10 -14.34 13.16
N LYS A 108 1.41 -15.19 13.93
CA LYS A 108 -0.06 -15.20 13.99
C LYS A 108 -0.59 -13.89 14.58
N THR A 109 -1.73 -13.42 14.07
CA THR A 109 -2.42 -12.20 14.52
C THR A 109 -2.46 -12.03 16.04
N ASP A 110 -3.01 -12.99 16.78
CA ASP A 110 -3.19 -12.79 18.22
C ASP A 110 -1.87 -12.79 18.99
N LYS A 111 -0.85 -13.52 18.52
CA LYS A 111 0.48 -13.53 19.16
C LYS A 111 1.16 -12.17 19.06
N ILE A 112 1.08 -11.52 17.89
CA ILE A 112 1.70 -10.20 17.73
C ILE A 112 0.95 -9.13 18.52
N LEU A 113 -0.38 -9.22 18.59
CA LEU A 113 -1.18 -8.28 19.40
C LEU A 113 -0.85 -8.43 20.88
N THR A 114 -0.78 -9.67 21.40
CA THR A 114 -0.36 -9.92 22.79
C THR A 114 1.06 -9.45 23.06
N LEU A 115 2.00 -9.64 22.13
CA LEU A 115 3.37 -9.15 22.28
C LEU A 115 3.41 -7.63 22.47
N LEU A 116 2.62 -6.90 21.67
CA LEU A 116 2.48 -5.45 21.78
C LEU A 116 1.85 -5.03 23.12
N ASP A 117 0.84 -5.75 23.60
CA ASP A 117 0.18 -5.41 24.86
C ASP A 117 1.09 -5.62 26.08
N ILE A 118 2.09 -6.51 25.98
CA ILE A 118 3.01 -6.86 27.09
C ILE A 118 4.28 -6.00 27.07
N LEU A 119 4.85 -5.72 25.89
CA LEU A 119 6.11 -5.00 25.78
C LEU A 119 5.90 -3.49 25.76
N ASP A 120 6.81 -2.75 26.41
CA ASP A 120 6.97 -1.30 26.21
C ASP A 120 7.71 -0.99 24.90
N ASP A 121 7.69 0.28 24.49
CA ASP A 121 8.26 0.72 23.20
C ASP A 121 9.77 0.48 23.12
N GLU A 122 10.51 0.73 24.19
CA GLU A 122 11.96 0.56 24.20
C GLU A 122 12.36 -0.91 23.98
N LYS A 123 11.68 -1.85 24.66
CA LYS A 123 11.92 -3.28 24.44
C LYS A 123 11.48 -3.68 23.05
N LEU A 124 10.32 -3.22 22.60
CA LEU A 124 9.77 -3.58 21.30
C LEU A 124 10.68 -3.11 20.16
N ASP A 125 11.25 -1.91 20.25
CA ASP A 125 12.20 -1.38 19.27
C ASP A 125 13.47 -2.22 19.20
N LYS A 126 14.00 -2.67 20.36
CA LYS A 126 15.15 -3.61 20.41
C LYS A 126 14.82 -4.97 19.78
N PHE A 127 13.59 -5.44 19.92
CA PHE A 127 13.14 -6.71 19.32
C PHE A 127 12.70 -6.59 17.86
N THR A 128 12.41 -5.38 17.36
CA THR A 128 11.85 -5.13 16.03
C THR A 128 12.68 -5.73 14.89
N PRO A 129 14.03 -5.63 14.85
CA PRO A 129 14.82 -6.23 13.79
C PRO A 129 14.63 -7.76 13.70
N THR A 130 14.62 -8.44 14.84
CA THR A 130 14.40 -9.89 14.93
C THR A 130 12.97 -10.27 14.53
N LEU A 131 12.01 -9.44 14.91
CA LEU A 131 10.60 -9.64 14.64
C LEU A 131 10.27 -9.50 13.14
N ILE A 132 10.79 -8.46 12.48
CA ILE A 132 10.64 -8.25 11.03
C ILE A 132 11.36 -9.36 10.25
N GLY A 133 12.54 -9.77 10.71
CA GLY A 133 13.28 -10.90 10.17
C GLY A 133 13.64 -10.71 8.70
N LYS A 134 13.05 -11.55 7.82
CA LYS A 134 13.36 -11.57 6.39
C LYS A 134 12.63 -10.49 5.58
N TRP A 135 11.60 -9.87 6.14
CA TRP A 135 10.84 -8.85 5.43
C TRP A 135 11.68 -7.57 5.26
N PRO A 136 11.61 -6.89 4.11
CA PRO A 136 12.45 -5.74 3.84
C PRO A 136 12.06 -4.50 4.65
N ASN A 137 10.83 -4.45 5.18
CA ASN A 137 10.29 -3.30 5.89
C ASN A 137 9.06 -3.67 6.74
N SER A 138 8.66 -2.77 7.65
CA SER A 138 7.50 -2.96 8.53
C SER A 138 6.17 -2.99 7.77
N TYR A 139 6.08 -2.33 6.61
CA TYR A 139 4.89 -2.34 5.77
C TYR A 139 4.57 -3.74 5.20
N ALA A 140 5.51 -4.35 4.47
CA ALA A 140 5.34 -5.68 3.90
C ALA A 140 5.10 -6.72 5.00
N TYR A 141 5.85 -6.61 6.11
CA TYR A 141 5.69 -7.46 7.29
C TYR A 141 4.27 -7.40 7.87
N THR A 142 3.74 -6.19 8.12
CA THR A 142 2.41 -6.04 8.71
C THR A 142 1.28 -6.37 7.73
N LYS A 143 1.48 -6.16 6.41
CA LYS A 143 0.54 -6.63 5.39
C LYS A 143 0.43 -8.15 5.34
N ALA A 144 1.55 -8.88 5.46
CA ALA A 144 1.53 -10.34 5.56
C ALA A 144 0.73 -10.84 6.77
N ILE A 145 0.90 -10.18 7.92
CA ILE A 145 0.12 -10.51 9.14
C ILE A 145 -1.35 -10.14 8.96
N ALA A 146 -1.64 -8.99 8.35
CA ALA A 146 -3.00 -8.55 8.15
C ALA A 146 -3.78 -9.47 7.19
N GLU A 147 -3.13 -10.10 6.21
CA GLU A 147 -3.76 -11.17 5.43
C GLU A 147 -4.15 -12.37 6.29
N ASP A 148 -3.31 -12.76 7.25
CA ASP A 148 -3.67 -13.79 8.24
C ASP A 148 -4.79 -13.33 9.19
N THR A 149 -4.84 -12.05 9.53
CA THR A 149 -5.98 -11.47 10.26
C THR A 149 -7.27 -11.62 9.46
N VAL A 150 -7.26 -11.26 8.17
CA VAL A 150 -8.43 -11.44 7.30
C VAL A 150 -8.82 -12.91 7.24
N ARG A 151 -7.85 -13.79 6.98
CA ARG A 151 -8.02 -15.25 6.95
C ARG A 151 -8.71 -15.81 8.21
N GLN A 152 -8.31 -15.35 9.39
CA GLN A 152 -8.86 -15.84 10.67
C GLN A 152 -10.20 -15.17 11.03
N TYR A 153 -10.33 -13.87 10.79
CA TYR A 153 -11.42 -13.07 11.32
C TYR A 153 -12.54 -12.82 10.31
N SER A 154 -12.41 -13.19 9.04
CA SER A 154 -13.47 -13.06 8.04
C SER A 154 -14.38 -14.29 7.91
N VAL A 155 -14.17 -15.31 8.75
CA VAL A 155 -15.01 -16.52 8.80
C VAL A 155 -16.49 -16.14 8.94
N GLY A 156 -17.35 -16.71 8.08
CA GLY A 156 -18.78 -16.41 8.03
C GLY A 156 -19.20 -15.20 7.19
N ILE A 157 -18.26 -14.42 6.62
CA ILE A 157 -18.58 -13.30 5.70
C ILE A 157 -17.86 -13.44 4.35
N PRO A 158 -18.51 -13.08 3.21
CA PRO A 158 -17.89 -13.15 1.89
C PRO A 158 -16.73 -12.18 1.81
N THR A 159 -15.53 -12.69 1.56
CA THR A 159 -14.31 -11.89 1.69
C THR A 159 -13.32 -12.22 0.58
N CYS A 160 -12.62 -11.19 0.10
CA CYS A 160 -11.45 -11.38 -0.75
C CYS A 160 -10.31 -10.44 -0.36
N ILE A 161 -9.10 -10.86 -0.70
CA ILE A 161 -7.86 -10.12 -0.57
C ILE A 161 -7.42 -9.74 -1.98
N VAL A 162 -7.13 -8.46 -2.20
CA VAL A 162 -6.55 -7.98 -3.45
C VAL A 162 -5.12 -7.52 -3.20
N ARG A 163 -4.19 -7.99 -4.03
CA ARG A 163 -2.75 -7.70 -3.95
C ARG A 163 -2.29 -6.94 -5.20
N PRO A 164 -2.43 -5.60 -5.23
CA PRO A 164 -1.85 -4.79 -6.29
C PRO A 164 -0.33 -4.69 -6.17
N SER A 165 0.38 -4.53 -7.30
CA SER A 165 1.79 -4.11 -7.33
C SER A 165 1.94 -2.59 -7.14
N ILE A 166 3.05 -1.99 -7.57
CA ILE A 166 3.33 -0.56 -7.33
C ILE A 166 2.35 0.28 -8.14
N VAL A 167 1.45 0.97 -7.45
CA VAL A 167 0.44 1.81 -8.10
C VAL A 167 1.04 3.13 -8.57
N THR A 168 0.84 3.46 -9.85
CA THR A 168 1.28 4.72 -10.46
C THR A 168 0.09 5.66 -10.72
N SER A 169 0.31 6.76 -11.44
CA SER A 169 -0.77 7.62 -11.91
C SER A 169 -1.83 6.84 -12.71
N THR A 170 -3.02 7.43 -12.79
CA THR A 170 -4.11 6.94 -13.63
C THR A 170 -3.70 6.94 -15.11
N ALA A 171 -4.12 5.91 -15.84
CA ALA A 171 -3.95 5.84 -17.27
C ALA A 171 -4.95 6.73 -18.01
N GLU A 172 -6.22 6.72 -17.59
CA GLU A 172 -7.30 7.43 -18.29
C GLU A 172 -8.30 8.11 -17.34
N SER A 173 -8.79 7.39 -16.32
CA SER A 173 -9.93 7.83 -15.49
C SER A 173 -9.52 8.14 -14.05
N PRO A 174 -10.13 9.11 -13.34
CA PRO A 174 -11.08 10.12 -13.83
C PRO A 174 -10.40 11.28 -14.59
N VAL A 175 -9.08 11.41 -14.45
CA VAL A 175 -8.20 12.39 -15.08
C VAL A 175 -6.91 11.66 -15.43
N GLU A 176 -6.44 11.74 -16.67
CA GLU A 176 -5.19 11.12 -17.13
C GLU A 176 -3.97 11.68 -16.36
N GLY A 177 -3.03 10.80 -15.99
CA GLY A 177 -1.80 11.19 -15.30
C GLY A 177 -2.02 11.68 -13.86
N TRP A 178 -3.23 11.58 -13.31
CA TRP A 178 -3.52 12.03 -11.96
C TRP A 178 -2.85 11.15 -10.91
N ILE A 179 -2.29 11.81 -9.91
CA ILE A 179 -1.71 11.18 -8.74
C ILE A 179 -1.88 12.09 -7.52
N ASN A 180 -2.11 11.51 -6.36
CA ASN A 180 -2.26 12.23 -5.09
C ASN A 180 -1.13 11.99 -4.10
N ASN A 181 -0.19 11.11 -4.42
CA ASN A 181 0.91 10.75 -3.54
C ASN A 181 2.23 10.72 -4.30
N VAL A 182 3.31 11.04 -3.59
CA VAL A 182 4.69 11.02 -4.10
C VAL A 182 5.48 9.91 -3.42
N TYR A 183 4.85 8.77 -3.14
CA TYR A 183 5.50 7.64 -2.48
C TYR A 183 6.15 6.69 -3.49
N GLY A 184 7.17 5.95 -3.03
CA GLY A 184 7.84 4.92 -3.82
C GLY A 184 8.42 5.45 -5.14
N ALA A 185 8.10 4.77 -6.25
CA ALA A 185 8.60 5.09 -7.59
C ALA A 185 8.26 6.52 -8.03
N MET A 186 7.10 7.04 -7.64
CA MET A 186 6.68 8.39 -8.01
C MET A 186 7.47 9.46 -7.26
N GLY A 187 7.86 9.19 -6.01
CA GLY A 187 8.80 10.03 -5.26
C GLY A 187 10.18 10.08 -5.90
N VAL A 188 10.66 8.96 -6.44
CA VAL A 188 11.92 8.91 -7.22
C VAL A 188 11.78 9.78 -8.47
N VAL A 189 10.70 9.63 -9.24
CA VAL A 189 10.46 10.44 -10.45
C VAL A 189 10.44 11.93 -10.13
N VAL A 190 9.68 12.35 -9.11
CA VAL A 190 9.62 13.75 -8.68
C VAL A 190 10.99 14.24 -8.19
N GLY A 191 11.69 13.45 -7.37
CA GLY A 191 13.03 13.78 -6.89
C GLY A 191 14.02 14.01 -8.04
N CYS A 192 13.99 13.16 -9.07
CA CYS A 192 14.81 13.33 -10.26
C CYS A 192 14.39 14.57 -11.08
N ALA A 193 13.08 14.77 -11.28
CA ALA A 193 12.55 15.90 -12.04
C ALA A 193 12.88 17.26 -11.41
N LEU A 194 12.95 17.34 -10.07
CA LEU A 194 13.35 18.54 -9.34
C LEU A 194 14.88 18.72 -9.25
N GLY A 195 15.66 17.73 -9.69
CA GLY A 195 17.12 17.74 -9.58
C GLY A 195 17.66 17.41 -8.17
N LEU A 196 16.80 16.98 -7.25
CA LEU A 196 17.15 16.58 -5.89
C LEU A 196 17.80 15.18 -5.86
N LEU A 197 17.22 14.24 -6.59
CA LEU A 197 17.68 12.86 -6.66
C LEU A 197 18.44 12.64 -7.97
N ARG A 198 19.77 12.55 -7.90
CA ARG A 198 20.64 12.43 -9.09
C ARG A 198 21.29 11.07 -9.24
N THR A 199 21.20 10.19 -8.25
CA THR A 199 21.65 8.80 -8.34
C THR A 199 20.76 7.90 -7.48
N LEU A 200 20.64 6.64 -7.87
CA LEU A 200 19.92 5.60 -7.13
C LEU A 200 20.60 4.25 -7.34
N HIS A 201 20.70 3.45 -6.27
CA HIS A 201 21.13 2.06 -6.37
C HIS A 201 19.99 1.20 -6.93
N ILE A 202 20.05 0.89 -8.21
CA ILE A 202 19.01 0.15 -8.92
C ILE A 202 19.61 -0.63 -10.08
N ASP A 203 19.16 -1.88 -10.27
CA ASP A 203 19.39 -2.60 -11.51
C ASP A 203 18.28 -2.24 -12.50
N LEU A 204 18.67 -1.56 -13.57
CA LEU A 204 17.75 -1.11 -14.61
C LEU A 204 17.15 -2.25 -15.43
N GLU A 205 17.75 -3.45 -15.42
CA GLU A 205 17.22 -4.61 -16.13
C GLU A 205 16.12 -5.33 -15.35
N ASN A 206 15.99 -5.05 -14.05
CA ASN A 206 14.91 -5.63 -13.26
C ASN A 206 13.54 -5.15 -13.74
N ALA A 207 12.56 -6.06 -13.67
CA ALA A 207 11.17 -5.72 -13.91
C ALA A 207 10.70 -4.68 -12.87
N ALA A 208 10.10 -3.61 -13.38
CA ALA A 208 9.36 -2.62 -12.62
C ALA A 208 7.90 -3.08 -12.60
N ASP A 209 7.50 -3.76 -11.53
CA ASP A 209 6.11 -4.21 -11.41
C ASP A 209 5.21 -3.05 -10.97
N ILE A 210 4.71 -2.32 -11.97
CA ILE A 210 3.91 -1.10 -11.81
C ILE A 210 2.55 -1.22 -12.51
N VAL A 211 1.51 -0.65 -11.92
CA VAL A 211 0.14 -0.70 -12.44
C VAL A 211 -0.59 0.65 -12.30
N PRO A 212 -1.42 1.07 -13.28
CA PRO A 212 -2.18 2.32 -13.17
C PRO A 212 -3.26 2.28 -12.09
N ALA A 213 -3.45 3.39 -11.38
CA ALA A 213 -4.40 3.49 -10.27
C ALA A 213 -5.86 3.19 -10.67
N ASP A 214 -6.30 3.66 -11.83
CA ASP A 214 -7.65 3.45 -12.32
C ASP A 214 -7.94 1.99 -12.65
N TYR A 215 -6.97 1.28 -13.20
CA TYR A 215 -7.14 -0.15 -13.48
C TYR A 215 -7.14 -0.97 -12.17
N VAL A 216 -6.35 -0.57 -11.16
CA VAL A 216 -6.42 -1.15 -9.81
C VAL A 216 -7.82 -1.00 -9.22
N ILE A 217 -8.43 0.18 -9.35
CA ILE A 217 -9.81 0.41 -8.88
C ILE A 217 -10.83 -0.44 -9.66
N SER A 218 -10.69 -0.54 -10.99
CA SER A 218 -11.53 -1.44 -11.79
C SER A 218 -11.39 -2.90 -11.33
N HIS A 219 -10.17 -3.33 -11.01
CA HIS A 219 -9.91 -4.65 -10.48
C HIS A 219 -10.54 -4.86 -9.08
N PHE A 220 -10.53 -3.85 -8.20
CA PHE A 220 -11.22 -3.93 -6.90
C PHE A 220 -12.71 -4.17 -7.07
N ILE A 221 -13.35 -3.44 -7.99
CA ILE A 221 -14.79 -3.58 -8.28
C ILE A 221 -15.07 -4.97 -8.85
N ALA A 222 -14.27 -5.44 -9.80
CA ALA A 222 -14.40 -6.77 -10.40
C ALA A 222 -14.24 -7.89 -9.35
N ALA A 223 -13.19 -7.82 -8.52
CA ALA A 223 -12.95 -8.77 -7.43
C ALA A 223 -14.09 -8.77 -6.40
N SER A 224 -14.63 -7.60 -6.06
CA SER A 224 -15.79 -7.49 -5.17
C SER A 224 -17.02 -8.19 -5.73
N TRP A 225 -17.28 -8.01 -7.03
CA TRP A 225 -18.43 -8.58 -7.71
C TRP A 225 -18.31 -10.10 -7.85
N ASP A 226 -17.12 -10.58 -8.25
CA ASP A 226 -16.86 -12.01 -8.38
C ASP A 226 -17.00 -12.72 -7.03
N THR A 227 -16.44 -12.13 -5.98
CA THR A 227 -16.56 -12.65 -4.61
C THR A 227 -18.00 -12.64 -4.11
N ALA A 228 -18.76 -11.56 -4.36
CA ALA A 228 -20.17 -11.48 -3.99
C ALA A 228 -21.05 -12.49 -4.76
N LYS A 229 -20.73 -12.78 -6.03
CA LYS A 229 -21.44 -13.81 -6.82
C LYS A 229 -21.11 -15.22 -6.35
N ARG A 230 -19.84 -15.48 -6.03
CA ARG A 230 -19.38 -16.75 -5.48
C ARG A 230 -19.79 -16.94 -4.02
N LYS A 231 -20.43 -15.94 -3.37
CA LYS A 231 -20.94 -16.00 -2.00
C LYS A 231 -21.67 -17.31 -1.70
N ASN A 232 -22.57 -17.73 -2.58
CA ASN A 232 -23.29 -18.99 -2.39
C ASN A 232 -22.31 -20.16 -2.44
N THR A 233 -21.48 -20.30 -3.47
CA THR A 233 -20.48 -21.38 -3.56
C THR A 233 -19.43 -21.37 -2.42
N LEU A 234 -19.07 -20.21 -1.88
CA LEU A 234 -18.07 -20.03 -0.81
C LEU A 234 -18.66 -20.20 0.61
N LEU A 235 -19.94 -19.90 0.81
CA LEU A 235 -20.62 -20.04 2.10
C LEU A 235 -21.49 -21.31 2.19
N SER A 236 -22.06 -21.79 1.07
CA SER A 236 -22.96 -22.96 0.99
C SER A 236 -22.22 -24.29 0.94
N ILE A 237 -21.12 -24.38 1.69
CA ILE A 237 -20.34 -25.60 1.79
C ILE A 237 -21.06 -26.57 2.75
N GLU A 238 -22.14 -27.15 2.25
CA GLU A 238 -22.41 -28.59 2.42
C GLU A 238 -21.59 -29.40 1.38
N ASN A 239 -20.97 -28.74 0.38
CA ASN A 239 -20.21 -29.32 -0.74
C ASN A 239 -18.80 -28.72 -0.96
N ALA A 240 -18.10 -28.21 0.06
CA ALA A 240 -16.63 -28.09 -0.11
C ALA A 240 -16.05 -29.47 -0.05
N ASN A 241 -14.90 -29.61 -0.69
CA ASN A 241 -13.93 -30.58 -0.23
C ASN A 241 -13.72 -30.38 1.30
N PRO A 242 -14.15 -31.31 2.16
CA PRO A 242 -14.07 -31.15 3.62
C PRO A 242 -12.64 -30.96 4.12
N ASP A 243 -11.65 -31.22 3.26
CA ASP A 243 -10.22 -31.06 3.52
C ASP A 243 -9.73 -29.60 3.52
N VAL A 244 -10.51 -28.61 3.04
CA VAL A 244 -10.10 -27.20 3.01
C VAL A 244 -10.70 -26.43 4.19
N PRO A 245 -9.89 -25.95 5.15
CA PRO A 245 -10.38 -25.19 6.29
C PRO A 245 -11.18 -23.96 5.88
N GLU A 246 -12.23 -23.61 6.61
CA GLU A 246 -13.04 -22.39 6.35
C GLU A 246 -12.19 -21.11 6.33
N THR A 247 -11.10 -21.10 7.08
CA THR A 247 -10.12 -20.00 7.07
C THR A 247 -9.44 -19.81 5.73
N GLU A 248 -9.40 -20.81 4.86
CA GLU A 248 -8.74 -20.73 3.54
C GLU A 248 -9.69 -20.32 2.41
N ARG A 249 -10.93 -19.91 2.73
CA ARG A 249 -11.97 -19.60 1.73
C ARG A 249 -11.93 -18.19 1.15
N ALA A 250 -11.21 -17.24 1.76
CA ALA A 250 -11.17 -15.89 1.18
C ALA A 250 -10.36 -15.91 -0.11
N LEU A 251 -10.98 -15.40 -1.18
CA LEU A 251 -10.37 -15.39 -2.50
C LEU A 251 -9.22 -14.40 -2.53
N ILE A 252 -8.14 -14.73 -3.22
CA ILE A 252 -6.97 -13.87 -3.36
C ILE A 252 -6.83 -13.52 -4.83
N TYR A 253 -6.72 -12.23 -5.13
CA TYR A 253 -6.52 -11.73 -6.49
C TYR A 253 -5.24 -10.89 -6.56
N ASN A 254 -4.31 -11.28 -7.42
CA ASN A 254 -3.11 -10.52 -7.70
C ASN A 254 -3.40 -9.58 -8.88
N TYR A 255 -3.03 -8.30 -8.74
CA TYR A 255 -3.07 -7.34 -9.85
C TYR A 255 -1.67 -6.80 -10.10
N VAL A 256 -0.97 -7.46 -11.01
CA VAL A 256 0.46 -7.27 -11.28
C VAL A 256 0.71 -7.16 -12.78
N SER A 257 1.71 -6.37 -13.16
CA SER A 257 2.12 -6.22 -14.55
C SER A 257 3.12 -7.30 -14.98
N ILE A 258 3.90 -7.83 -14.04
CA ILE A 258 5.09 -8.67 -14.34
C ILE A 258 4.76 -9.96 -15.10
N CYS A 259 3.58 -10.54 -14.88
CA CYS A 259 3.16 -11.80 -15.51
C CYS A 259 2.61 -11.64 -16.92
N GLN A 260 2.12 -10.46 -17.29
CA GLN A 260 1.33 -10.25 -18.51
C GLN A 260 1.92 -9.18 -19.43
N ASN A 261 2.36 -8.06 -18.86
CA ASN A 261 2.90 -6.92 -19.60
C ASN A 261 4.02 -6.23 -18.80
N PRO A 262 5.16 -6.91 -18.56
CA PRO A 262 6.24 -6.36 -17.76
C PRO A 262 6.91 -5.16 -18.44
N ILE A 263 7.29 -4.19 -17.62
CA ILE A 263 8.18 -3.08 -18.01
C ILE A 263 9.47 -3.16 -17.18
N THR A 264 10.61 -2.76 -17.74
CA THR A 264 11.88 -2.69 -16.99
C THR A 264 12.07 -1.29 -16.38
N TRP A 265 12.84 -1.20 -15.30
CA TRP A 265 13.24 0.10 -14.75
C TRP A 265 13.97 0.96 -15.79
N ARG A 266 14.76 0.35 -16.69
CA ARG A 266 15.37 1.05 -17.84
C ARG A 266 14.33 1.75 -18.70
N ARG A 267 13.28 1.03 -19.11
CA ARG A 267 12.23 1.58 -19.98
C ARG A 267 11.42 2.64 -19.22
N PHE A 268 11.08 2.38 -17.97
CA PHE A 268 10.40 3.34 -17.11
C PHE A 268 11.19 4.66 -16.98
N THR A 269 12.48 4.60 -16.66
CA THR A 269 13.33 5.80 -16.53
C THR A 269 13.43 6.57 -17.85
N LYS A 270 13.63 5.89 -18.98
CA LYS A 270 13.70 6.54 -20.31
C LYS A 270 12.41 7.25 -20.69
N LEU A 271 11.24 6.65 -20.40
CA LEU A 271 9.95 7.28 -20.68
C LEU A 271 9.76 8.52 -19.80
N ASN A 272 10.10 8.44 -18.52
CA ASN A 272 10.04 9.60 -17.61
C ASN A 272 10.98 10.73 -18.05
N GLU A 273 12.19 10.41 -18.51
CA GLU A 273 13.12 11.41 -19.06
C GLU A 273 12.57 12.06 -20.33
N LEU A 274 12.07 11.26 -21.28
CA LEU A 274 11.56 11.74 -22.56
C LEU A 274 10.34 12.66 -22.41
N TYR A 275 9.36 12.27 -21.60
CA TYR A 275 8.12 13.04 -21.44
C TYR A 275 8.22 14.09 -20.33
N GLY A 276 8.97 13.82 -19.26
CA GLY A 276 9.14 14.75 -18.15
C GLY A 276 9.89 16.02 -18.56
N THR A 277 10.84 15.93 -19.50
CA THR A 277 11.54 17.11 -20.04
C THR A 277 10.66 18.00 -20.91
N GLN A 278 9.52 17.51 -21.41
CA GLN A 278 8.55 18.29 -22.18
C GLN A 278 7.65 19.14 -21.28
N VAL A 279 7.51 18.76 -20.01
CA VAL A 279 6.67 19.45 -19.02
C VAL A 279 7.48 19.67 -17.74
N PRO A 280 8.53 20.52 -17.78
CA PRO A 280 9.40 20.73 -16.62
C PRO A 280 8.65 21.41 -15.48
N SER A 281 8.96 21.00 -14.25
CA SER A 281 8.45 21.67 -13.05
C SER A 281 9.03 23.08 -12.93
N ILE A 282 8.25 24.05 -12.45
CA ILE A 282 8.76 25.40 -12.12
C ILE A 282 9.62 25.43 -10.85
N HIS A 283 9.66 24.32 -10.11
CA HIS A 283 10.37 24.20 -8.84
C HIS A 283 11.71 23.44 -8.96
N PHE A 284 12.30 23.38 -10.15
CA PHE A 284 13.59 22.71 -10.34
C PHE A 284 14.69 23.41 -9.54
N LEU A 285 15.46 22.64 -8.77
CA LEU A 285 16.62 23.13 -8.02
C LEU A 285 17.92 22.92 -8.81
N TRP A 286 17.92 21.91 -9.68
CA TRP A 286 19.02 21.60 -10.57
C TRP A 286 18.48 21.09 -11.90
N TYR A 287 19.27 21.24 -12.97
CA TYR A 287 18.97 20.61 -14.26
C TYR A 287 18.81 19.09 -14.11
N TYR A 288 17.90 18.48 -14.86
CA TYR A 288 17.67 17.04 -14.82
C TYR A 288 18.95 16.28 -15.15
N PHE A 289 19.40 15.46 -14.19
CA PHE A 289 20.54 14.56 -14.36
C PHE A 289 20.33 13.36 -13.43
N PHE A 290 20.19 12.17 -14.01
CA PHE A 290 19.97 10.96 -13.23
C PHE A 290 20.93 9.85 -13.66
N PHE A 291 21.80 9.44 -12.74
CA PHE A 291 22.80 8.39 -12.93
C PHE A 291 22.49 7.18 -12.02
N PRO A 292 21.62 6.26 -12.47
CA PRO A 292 21.34 5.02 -11.76
C PRO A 292 22.53 4.05 -11.87
N SER A 293 22.81 3.33 -10.79
CA SER A 293 23.89 2.34 -10.75
C SER A 293 23.42 1.02 -10.13
N LYS A 294 23.78 -0.10 -10.77
CA LYS A 294 23.60 -1.45 -10.21
C LYS A 294 24.63 -1.80 -9.13
N HIS A 295 25.74 -1.08 -9.09
CA HIS A 295 26.83 -1.34 -8.16
C HIS A 295 26.76 -0.37 -6.99
N LYS A 296 26.57 -0.92 -5.78
CA LYS A 296 26.50 -0.15 -4.54
C LYS A 296 27.69 0.80 -4.35
N PHE A 297 28.91 0.35 -4.60
CA PHE A 297 30.10 1.20 -4.47
C PHE A 297 30.04 2.45 -5.35
N VAL A 298 29.66 2.29 -6.63
CA VAL A 298 29.52 3.42 -7.56
C VAL A 298 28.41 4.35 -7.11
N HIS A 299 27.28 3.81 -6.65
CA HIS A 299 26.20 4.62 -6.09
C HIS A 299 26.66 5.42 -4.86
N ASP A 300 27.36 4.78 -3.92
CA ASP A 300 27.84 5.43 -2.69
C ASP A 300 28.83 6.57 -3.03
N VAL A 301 29.74 6.37 -4.00
CA VAL A 301 30.62 7.43 -4.52
C VAL A 301 29.82 8.55 -5.17
N CYS A 302 28.85 8.22 -6.05
CA CYS A 302 27.97 9.21 -6.67
C CYS A 302 27.18 10.01 -5.63
N THR A 303 26.70 9.40 -4.56
CA THR A 303 25.97 10.08 -3.47
C THR A 303 26.84 11.15 -2.80
N ILE A 304 28.14 10.91 -2.63
CA ILE A 304 29.06 11.93 -2.08
C ILE A 304 29.11 13.16 -2.99
N PHE A 305 29.34 12.97 -4.29
CA PHE A 305 29.53 14.07 -5.24
C PHE A 305 28.23 14.73 -5.72
N LEU A 306 27.17 13.95 -5.86
CA LEU A 306 25.89 14.38 -6.42
C LEU A 306 24.83 14.66 -5.34
N HIS A 307 25.08 14.39 -4.07
CA HIS A 307 24.12 14.74 -3.00
C HIS A 307 24.81 15.47 -1.86
N LEU A 308 25.79 14.84 -1.20
CA LEU A 308 26.39 15.36 0.03
C LEU A 308 27.15 16.67 -0.19
N ILE A 309 28.10 16.72 -1.14
CA ILE A 309 28.89 17.92 -1.40
C ILE A 309 28.00 19.11 -1.81
N PRO A 310 27.07 18.97 -2.78
CA PRO A 310 26.13 20.04 -3.11
C PRO A 310 25.27 20.48 -1.93
N ALA A 311 24.77 19.56 -1.10
CA ALA A 311 23.99 19.89 0.08
C ALA A 311 24.79 20.73 1.08
N ILE A 312 26.03 20.32 1.39
CA ILE A 312 26.93 21.08 2.29
C ILE A 312 27.18 22.49 1.74
N ILE A 313 27.41 22.64 0.42
CA ILE A 313 27.63 23.94 -0.21
C ILE A 313 26.38 24.81 -0.06
N THR A 314 25.20 24.28 -0.40
CA THR A 314 23.93 25.00 -0.31
C THR A 314 23.63 25.43 1.13
N ASP A 315 23.79 24.53 2.09
CA ASP A 315 23.57 24.82 3.52
C ASP A 315 24.54 25.86 4.06
N THR A 316 25.81 25.79 3.65
CA THR A 316 26.82 26.78 4.03
C THR A 316 26.43 28.16 3.48
N VAL A 317 26.01 28.25 2.22
CA VAL A 317 25.55 29.52 1.61
C VAL A 317 24.30 30.05 2.31
N LEU A 318 23.33 29.18 2.62
CA LEU A 318 22.11 29.57 3.34
C LEU A 318 22.46 30.13 4.73
N PHE A 319 23.30 29.40 5.48
CA PHE A 319 23.77 29.82 6.79
C PHE A 319 24.48 31.19 6.73
N LEU A 320 25.44 31.36 5.81
CA LEU A 320 26.15 32.62 5.61
C LEU A 320 25.23 33.77 5.17
N SER A 321 24.11 33.46 4.52
CA SER A 321 23.08 34.43 4.12
C SER A 321 22.05 34.71 5.22
N GLY A 322 22.26 34.23 6.45
CA GLY A 322 21.34 34.39 7.58
C GLY A 322 20.05 33.55 7.47
N ARG A 323 20.01 32.58 6.56
CA ARG A 323 18.89 31.64 6.39
C ARG A 323 19.17 30.34 7.14
N LYS A 324 18.09 29.63 7.49
CA LYS A 324 18.19 28.30 8.09
C LYS A 324 18.69 27.30 7.02
N PRO A 325 19.72 26.48 7.31
CA PRO A 325 20.10 25.32 6.49
C PRO A 325 18.91 24.37 6.25
N MET A 326 18.92 23.64 5.14
CA MET A 326 17.80 22.80 4.69
C MET A 326 17.81 21.39 5.26
#